data_AF-A0A074WUT1-F1
#
_entry.id   AF-A0A074WUT1-F1
#
_cell.length_a   1.000
_cell.length_b   1.000
_cell.length_c   1.000
_cell.angle_alpha   90.00
_cell.angle_beta   90.00
_cell.angle_gamma   90.00
#
_symmetry.space_group_name_H-M   'P 1'
#
loop_
_entity.id
_entity.type
_entity.pdbx_description
1 polymer ?
#
loop_
_entity_poly.entity_id
_entity_poly.type
_entity_poly.pdbx_seq_one_letter_code
_entity_poly.pdbx_strand_id
1 'polypeptide(L)'
;GPTIYPVLFAALIGRALKSIAFWKLQRGSKIGTLDRVLGSMTIVQTVLTQVQMRSLSLLGFLLIVIWSLSPLGGQASLRIIRSNLQANDTIWRLQYVNTSSNVLTGIYEGADTASQFVPVNALFGAALVGASSSSSSSVDAWGNIKIPWIERLNTTWEDAEGCMYDYNQSWDSPVNTRLRHITYMENNNGPAHWVAANCTIRTTYVEVNVFCATGSCTGVKMRKSRRPCSPESWTVFDVAGSAFYWFSPRFVGALPAGHSVVASPYQNFILNPENPFPTSFNVPPVTTVSNSTFALRLGQLLNTFWMAMLAPTAVPKGLRNSNLTADTAEIGTVLSNTTVTETQTEFVLECDTFWFVVLLLSSGVTAVIGLCGLVAAMCSRGPDISFNISSLIKDSPFFDQTNVATTLSGTDRSVLMKDWYAKYGDVAAEDEVGYIAIGSGNVADLQTGRLYR
;
A
#
# COMPACT_ATOMS: atom_id res chain seq x y z
N GLY A 1 13.93 -10.70 11.61
CA GLY A 1 14.86 -11.84 11.69
C GLY A 1 15.96 -11.53 12.68
N PRO A 2 16.79 -12.49 13.11
CA PRO A 2 17.95 -12.18 13.95
C PRO A 2 18.93 -11.31 13.15
N THR A 3 19.36 -10.19 13.72
CA THR A 3 20.34 -9.32 13.08
C THR A 3 21.74 -9.88 13.31
N ILE A 4 22.64 -9.71 12.34
CA ILE A 4 24.05 -10.14 12.47
C ILE A 4 24.84 -9.27 13.47
N TYR A 5 24.26 -8.12 13.85
CA TYR A 5 24.91 -7.10 14.67
C TYR A 5 25.39 -7.63 16.04
N PRO A 6 24.55 -8.27 16.89
CA PRO A 6 24.99 -8.74 18.20
C PRO A 6 26.12 -9.78 18.12
N VAL A 7 26.15 -10.58 17.05
CA VAL A 7 27.18 -11.60 16.80
C VAL A 7 28.53 -10.94 16.49
N LEU A 8 28.55 -9.99 15.55
CA LEU A 8 29.76 -9.25 15.20
C LEU A 8 30.26 -8.39 16.38
N PHE A 9 29.34 -7.74 17.09
CA PHE A 9 29.64 -6.97 18.29
C PHE A 9 30.37 -7.83 19.33
N ALA A 10 29.80 -9.00 19.69
CA ALA A 10 30.37 -9.86 20.71
C ALA A 10 31.77 -10.38 20.31
N ALA A 11 31.94 -10.74 19.04
CA ALA A 11 33.24 -11.20 18.52
C ALA A 11 34.32 -10.11 18.58
N LEU A 12 33.97 -8.87 18.19
CA LEU A 12 34.90 -7.74 18.19
C LEU A 12 35.26 -7.28 19.60
N ILE A 13 34.26 -7.05 20.45
CA ILE A 13 34.48 -6.57 21.82
C ILE A 13 35.19 -7.61 22.66
N GLY A 14 34.80 -8.89 22.57
CA GLY A 14 35.49 -9.97 23.29
C GLY A 14 36.97 -10.06 22.92
N ARG A 15 37.30 -10.03 21.63
CA ARG A 15 38.70 -10.00 21.19
C ARG A 15 39.43 -8.74 21.66
N ALA A 16 38.80 -7.58 21.53
CA ALA A 16 39.42 -6.32 21.93
C ALA A 16 39.72 -6.27 23.44
N LEU A 17 38.77 -6.67 24.29
CA LEU A 17 38.97 -6.74 25.74
C LEU A 17 40.09 -7.70 26.12
N LYS A 18 40.21 -8.85 25.45
CA LYS A 18 41.31 -9.80 25.65
C LYS A 18 42.66 -9.16 25.33
N SER A 19 42.79 -8.55 24.16
CA SER A 19 44.03 -7.88 23.74
C SER A 19 44.40 -6.71 24.66
N ILE A 20 43.43 -5.91 25.10
CA ILE A 20 43.64 -4.81 26.04
C ILE A 20 44.07 -5.32 27.42
N ALA A 21 43.44 -6.38 27.94
CA ALA A 21 43.83 -6.98 29.21
C ALA A 21 45.25 -7.51 29.16
N PHE A 22 45.61 -8.20 28.08
CA PHE A 22 46.95 -8.77 27.93
C PHE A 22 48.04 -7.69 27.78
N TRP A 23 47.77 -6.65 26.98
CA TRP A 23 48.65 -5.49 26.88
C TRP A 23 48.84 -4.78 28.23
N LYS A 24 47.76 -4.65 29.02
CA LYS A 24 47.86 -4.12 30.39
C LYS A 24 48.66 -5.04 31.32
N LEU A 25 48.50 -6.35 31.20
CA LEU A 25 49.23 -7.32 32.01
C LEU A 25 50.75 -7.27 31.72
N GLN A 26 51.17 -7.04 30.48
CA GLN A 26 52.59 -6.87 30.14
C GLN A 26 53.22 -5.63 30.79
N ARG A 27 52.46 -4.53 30.89
CA ARG A 27 52.90 -3.31 31.60
C ARG A 27 52.79 -3.42 33.11
N GLY A 28 52.10 -4.45 33.58
CA GLY A 28 51.73 -4.67 34.96
C GLY A 28 50.45 -3.92 35.35
N SER A 29 49.58 -4.62 36.06
CA SER A 29 48.34 -4.04 36.58
C SER A 29 47.86 -4.78 37.81
N LYS A 30 46.88 -4.20 38.50
CA LYS A 30 46.18 -4.88 39.59
C LYS A 30 45.40 -6.07 39.06
N ILE A 31 45.52 -7.24 39.68
CA ILE A 31 44.83 -8.48 39.28
C ILE A 31 43.32 -8.24 39.17
N GLY A 32 42.72 -7.51 40.11
CA GLY A 32 41.28 -7.23 40.09
C GLY A 32 40.81 -6.40 38.89
N THR A 33 41.69 -5.61 38.26
CA THR A 33 41.35 -4.89 37.03
C THR A 33 41.37 -5.83 35.83
N LEU A 34 42.38 -6.70 35.77
CA LEU A 34 42.57 -7.64 34.70
C LEU A 34 41.50 -8.73 34.70
N ASP A 35 41.19 -9.31 35.86
CA ASP A 35 40.14 -10.32 36.02
C ASP A 35 38.74 -9.76 35.72
N ARG A 36 38.46 -8.48 36.02
CA ARG A 36 37.20 -7.84 35.60
C ARG A 36 37.07 -7.78 34.08
N VAL A 37 38.14 -7.40 33.38
CA VAL A 37 38.14 -7.30 31.92
C VAL A 37 38.07 -8.70 31.28
N LEU A 38 38.90 -9.63 31.74
CA LEU A 38 38.97 -11.01 31.25
C LEU A 38 37.69 -11.81 31.55
N GLY A 39 37.02 -11.49 32.65
CA GLY A 39 35.73 -12.07 32.98
C GLY A 39 34.55 -11.44 32.22
N SER A 40 34.69 -10.24 31.64
CA SER A 40 33.61 -9.52 30.95
C SER A 40 33.62 -9.79 29.44
N MET A 41 33.64 -11.06 29.03
CA MET A 41 33.73 -11.48 27.62
C MET A 41 32.37 -11.68 26.93
N THR A 42 31.28 -11.67 27.69
CA THR A 42 29.90 -11.74 27.21
C THR A 42 29.02 -10.89 28.12
N ILE A 43 27.81 -10.54 27.67
CA ILE A 43 26.87 -9.74 28.48
C ILE A 43 26.55 -10.40 29.83
N VAL A 44 26.29 -11.72 29.82
CA VAL A 44 25.96 -12.48 31.03
C VAL A 44 27.15 -12.55 31.97
N GLN A 45 28.34 -12.86 31.44
CA GLN A 45 29.55 -12.91 32.27
C GLN A 45 29.93 -11.52 32.80
N THR A 46 29.67 -10.45 32.06
CA THR A 46 29.92 -9.08 32.53
C THR A 46 29.08 -8.74 33.76
N VAL A 47 27.79 -9.08 33.74
CA VAL A 47 26.92 -8.89 34.92
C VAL A 47 27.36 -9.79 36.06
N LEU A 48 27.60 -11.08 35.77
CA LEU A 48 27.98 -12.06 36.79
C LEU A 48 29.31 -11.70 37.47
N THR A 49 30.29 -11.23 36.70
CA THR A 49 31.60 -10.83 37.24
C THR A 49 31.51 -9.60 38.12
N GLN A 50 30.64 -8.63 37.81
CA GLN A 50 30.45 -7.49 38.72
C GLN A 50 29.78 -7.89 40.03
N VAL A 51 28.83 -8.83 39.99
CA VAL A 51 28.20 -9.37 41.20
C VAL A 51 29.20 -10.18 42.03
N GLN A 52 29.96 -11.07 41.38
CA GLN A 52 30.94 -11.96 42.03
C GLN A 52 32.13 -11.18 42.62
N MET A 53 32.60 -10.14 41.94
CA MET A 53 33.72 -9.30 42.42
C MET A 53 33.35 -8.42 43.62
N ARG A 54 32.07 -8.35 44.01
CA ARG A 54 31.52 -7.60 45.16
C ARG A 54 32.09 -6.20 45.33
N SER A 55 32.44 -5.55 44.22
CA SER A 55 33.08 -4.24 44.21
C SER A 55 32.58 -3.43 43.02
N LEU A 56 31.78 -2.40 43.33
CA LEU A 56 31.29 -1.44 42.35
C LEU A 56 32.45 -0.55 41.91
N SER A 57 33.05 -0.90 40.77
CA SER A 57 34.09 -0.09 40.14
C SER A 57 33.55 0.63 38.92
N LEU A 58 34.05 1.84 38.64
CA LEU A 58 33.71 2.60 37.44
C LEU A 58 33.93 1.77 36.17
N LEU A 59 34.99 0.97 36.13
CA LEU A 59 35.29 0.05 35.02
C LEU A 59 34.19 -0.99 34.82
N GLY A 60 33.69 -1.58 35.91
CA GLY A 60 32.60 -2.56 35.85
C GLY A 60 31.30 -1.96 35.32
N PHE A 61 30.97 -0.74 35.74
CA PHE A 61 29.82 0.00 35.19
C PHE A 61 29.99 0.28 33.69
N LEU A 62 31.16 0.77 33.27
CA LEU A 62 31.46 1.02 31.86
C LEU A 62 31.36 -0.25 31.00
N LEU A 63 31.81 -1.40 31.52
CA LEU A 63 31.69 -2.69 30.82
C LEU A 63 30.22 -3.10 30.66
N ILE A 64 29.38 -2.93 31.69
CA ILE A 64 27.93 -3.20 31.56
C ILE A 64 27.30 -2.30 30.49
N VAL A 65 27.64 -1.01 30.49
CA VAL A 65 27.15 -0.06 29.47
C VAL A 65 27.61 -0.50 28.07
N ILE A 66 28.88 -0.84 27.88
CA ILE A 66 29.40 -1.34 26.60
C ILE A 66 28.62 -2.58 26.18
N TRP A 67 28.47 -3.57 27.05
CA TRP A 67 27.77 -4.82 26.70
C TRP A 67 26.27 -4.64 26.45
N SER A 68 25.64 -3.61 27.02
CA SER A 68 24.24 -3.24 26.73
C SER A 68 24.03 -2.72 25.30
N LEU A 69 25.08 -2.28 24.62
CA LEU A 69 25.02 -1.86 23.22
C LEU A 69 24.73 -3.03 22.26
N SER A 70 25.06 -4.27 22.65
CA SER A 70 24.77 -5.46 21.86
C SER A 70 23.28 -5.67 21.59
N PRO A 71 22.40 -5.81 22.62
CA PRO A 71 20.96 -5.92 22.38
C PRO A 71 20.36 -4.64 21.79
N LEU A 72 20.89 -3.46 22.14
CA LEU A 72 20.37 -2.18 21.68
C LEU A 72 20.60 -1.97 20.17
N GLY A 73 21.82 -2.20 19.67
CA GLY A 73 22.12 -2.13 18.23
C GLY A 73 21.45 -3.26 17.44
N GLY A 74 21.23 -4.42 18.06
CA GLY A 74 20.43 -5.50 17.50
C GLY A 74 18.97 -5.10 17.25
N GLN A 75 18.35 -4.39 18.21
CA GLN A 75 16.99 -3.84 18.04
C GLN A 75 16.96 -2.68 17.06
N ALA A 76 17.97 -1.80 17.11
CA ALA A 76 18.06 -0.65 16.21
C ALA A 76 18.12 -1.05 14.73
N SER A 77 18.90 -2.08 14.41
CA SER A 77 19.01 -2.61 13.05
C SER A 77 17.72 -3.25 12.51
N LEU A 78 16.77 -3.62 13.38
CA LEU A 78 15.44 -4.09 12.96
C LEU A 78 14.42 -2.98 12.77
N ARG A 79 14.59 -1.87 13.49
CA ARG A 79 13.58 -0.80 13.60
C ARG A 79 13.94 0.45 12.80
N ILE A 80 15.11 0.45 12.18
CA ILE A 80 15.58 1.57 11.34
C ILE A 80 14.69 1.81 10.13
N ILE A 81 14.12 0.77 9.51
CA ILE A 81 13.22 0.90 8.36
C ILE A 81 11.80 0.62 8.83
N ARG A 82 10.91 1.59 8.63
CA ARG A 82 9.47 1.46 8.84
C ARG A 82 8.76 1.57 7.49
N SER A 83 7.80 0.69 7.24
CA SER A 83 6.89 0.85 6.12
C SER A 83 5.72 1.72 6.53
N ASN A 84 5.40 2.69 5.69
CA ASN A 84 4.20 3.51 5.83
C ASN A 84 3.40 3.47 4.53
N LEU A 85 2.07 3.56 4.66
CA LEU A 85 1.17 3.72 3.52
C LEU A 85 0.93 5.21 3.35
N GLN A 86 1.51 5.77 2.29
CA GLN A 86 1.31 7.18 1.98
C GLN A 86 0.31 7.30 0.82
N ALA A 87 -0.77 8.04 1.07
CA ALA A 87 -1.70 8.44 0.02
C ALA A 87 -1.08 9.61 -0.77
N ASN A 88 -0.94 9.43 -2.08
CA ASN A 88 -0.53 10.47 -3.00
C ASN A 88 -1.73 10.85 -3.87
N ASP A 89 -2.22 12.07 -3.69
CA ASP A 89 -3.36 12.59 -4.46
C ASP A 89 -2.85 13.28 -5.72
N THR A 90 -3.25 12.76 -6.88
CA THR A 90 -2.96 13.36 -8.18
C THR A 90 -4.24 13.87 -8.83
N ILE A 91 -4.19 15.09 -9.37
CA ILE A 91 -5.33 15.68 -10.07
C ILE A 91 -5.17 15.41 -11.56
N TRP A 92 -6.15 14.73 -12.16
CA TRP A 92 -6.19 14.45 -13.59
C TRP A 92 -7.52 14.91 -14.20
N ARG A 93 -7.51 15.16 -15.51
CA ARG A 93 -8.72 15.54 -16.26
C ARG A 93 -9.37 14.27 -16.79
N LEU A 94 -10.58 13.99 -16.32
CA LEU A 94 -11.43 12.95 -16.86
C LEU A 94 -12.32 13.54 -17.96
N GLN A 95 -12.39 12.86 -19.09
CA GLN A 95 -13.35 13.19 -20.15
C GLN A 95 -14.55 12.24 -20.05
N TYR A 96 -15.75 12.79 -20.23
CA TYR A 96 -17.00 12.03 -20.22
C TYR A 96 -17.92 12.48 -21.35
N VAL A 97 -18.83 11.61 -21.77
CA VAL A 97 -19.79 11.91 -22.84
C VAL A 97 -20.83 12.92 -22.32
N ASN A 98 -20.92 14.06 -22.99
CA ASN A 98 -21.96 15.05 -22.77
C ASN A 98 -23.29 14.57 -23.37
N THR A 99 -24.21 14.15 -22.51
CA THR A 99 -25.50 13.58 -22.92
C THR A 99 -26.47 14.61 -23.51
N SER A 100 -26.17 15.91 -23.41
CA SER A 100 -26.97 16.99 -24.01
C SER A 100 -26.40 17.51 -25.33
N SER A 101 -25.37 16.85 -25.89
CA SER A 101 -24.81 17.21 -27.18
C SER A 101 -25.72 16.79 -28.34
N ASN A 102 -25.50 17.39 -29.50
CA ASN A 102 -26.19 16.99 -30.73
C ASN A 102 -25.71 15.61 -31.21
N VAL A 103 -26.60 14.90 -31.87
CA VAL A 103 -26.45 13.51 -32.30
C VAL A 103 -25.64 13.44 -33.59
N LEU A 104 -24.68 12.51 -33.65
CA LEU A 104 -23.94 12.14 -34.88
C LEU A 104 -23.25 13.31 -35.61
N THR A 105 -22.86 14.39 -34.92
CA THR A 105 -22.09 15.48 -35.54
C THR A 105 -20.65 15.03 -35.80
N GLY A 106 -20.21 15.03 -37.06
CA GLY A 106 -18.80 14.94 -37.45
C GLY A 106 -18.25 13.54 -37.78
N ILE A 107 -18.53 12.50 -36.98
CA ILE A 107 -17.80 11.20 -37.07
C ILE A 107 -18.10 10.43 -38.37
N TYR A 108 -19.29 10.58 -38.93
CA TYR A 108 -19.72 9.85 -40.14
C TYR A 108 -20.30 10.78 -41.20
N GLU A 109 -19.83 12.02 -41.24
CA GLU A 109 -20.23 12.99 -42.25
C GLU A 109 -19.95 12.44 -43.66
N GLY A 110 -20.98 12.37 -44.51
CA GLY A 110 -20.91 11.80 -45.86
C GLY A 110 -21.23 10.30 -45.98
N ALA A 111 -21.36 9.56 -44.87
CA ALA A 111 -21.83 8.17 -44.91
C ALA A 111 -23.36 8.09 -45.08
N ASP A 112 -23.85 6.99 -45.66
CA ASP A 112 -25.29 6.72 -45.69
C ASP A 112 -25.81 6.43 -44.26
N THR A 113 -27.09 6.70 -44.04
CA THR A 113 -27.67 6.57 -42.70
C THR A 113 -27.58 5.15 -42.11
N ALA A 114 -27.64 4.08 -42.92
CA ALA A 114 -27.58 2.73 -42.37
C ALA A 114 -26.19 2.42 -41.81
N SER A 115 -25.13 2.84 -42.53
CA SER A 115 -23.75 2.69 -42.12
C SER A 115 -23.43 3.42 -40.79
N GLN A 116 -24.03 4.58 -40.56
CA GLN A 116 -23.84 5.35 -39.32
C GLN A 116 -24.36 4.62 -38.06
N PHE A 117 -25.39 3.77 -38.20
CA PHE A 117 -26.02 3.07 -37.07
C PHE A 117 -25.50 1.65 -36.83
N VAL A 118 -24.67 1.11 -37.72
CA VAL A 118 -24.00 -0.19 -37.50
C VAL A 118 -23.28 -0.25 -36.14
N PRO A 119 -22.38 0.70 -35.79
CA PRO A 119 -21.70 0.66 -34.50
C PRO A 119 -22.64 0.89 -33.31
N VAL A 120 -23.71 1.69 -33.50
CA VAL A 120 -24.72 1.96 -32.47
C VAL A 120 -25.48 0.67 -32.12
N ASN A 121 -25.97 -0.05 -33.14
CA ASN A 121 -26.69 -1.31 -32.94
C ASN A 121 -25.78 -2.41 -32.38
N ALA A 122 -24.51 -2.45 -32.81
CA ALA A 122 -23.53 -3.38 -32.29
C ALA A 122 -23.27 -3.15 -30.79
N LEU A 123 -23.08 -1.89 -30.38
CA LEU A 123 -22.93 -1.52 -28.97
C LEU A 123 -24.17 -1.84 -28.15
N PHE A 124 -25.35 -1.49 -28.66
CA PHE A 124 -26.61 -1.72 -27.97
C PHE A 124 -26.89 -3.22 -27.77
N GLY A 125 -26.67 -4.04 -28.80
CA GLY A 125 -26.76 -5.50 -28.70
C GLY A 125 -25.71 -6.10 -27.78
N ALA A 126 -24.46 -5.63 -27.84
CA ALA A 126 -23.38 -6.10 -26.97
C ALA A 126 -23.66 -5.79 -25.48
N ALA A 127 -24.27 -4.64 -25.17
CA ALA A 127 -24.69 -4.30 -23.82
C ALA A 127 -25.74 -5.27 -23.26
N LEU A 128 -26.59 -5.85 -24.13
CA LEU A 128 -27.60 -6.84 -23.75
C LEU A 128 -27.02 -8.26 -23.59
N VAL A 129 -26.08 -8.65 -24.46
CA VAL A 129 -25.48 -10.00 -24.49
C VAL A 129 -24.28 -10.15 -23.53
N GLY A 130 -23.87 -9.07 -22.86
CA GLY A 130 -22.71 -9.06 -21.97
C GLY A 130 -22.72 -10.16 -20.90
N ALA A 131 -21.53 -10.59 -20.49
CA ALA A 131 -21.37 -11.64 -19.49
C ALA A 131 -22.05 -11.28 -18.14
N SER A 132 -22.46 -12.29 -17.38
CA SER A 132 -23.06 -12.10 -16.04
C SER A 132 -22.09 -11.48 -15.02
N SER A 133 -20.78 -11.66 -15.21
CA SER A 133 -19.75 -10.94 -14.47
C SER A 133 -19.78 -9.44 -14.78
N SER A 134 -20.00 -9.08 -16.04
CA SER A 134 -20.20 -7.68 -16.43
C SER A 134 -21.48 -7.15 -15.84
N SER A 135 -22.62 -7.87 -15.83
CA SER A 135 -23.89 -7.36 -15.29
C SER A 135 -23.84 -7.04 -13.79
N SER A 136 -23.15 -7.86 -13.01
CA SER A 136 -22.93 -7.68 -11.55
C SER A 136 -21.81 -6.70 -11.18
N SER A 137 -20.95 -6.34 -12.13
CA SER A 137 -19.86 -5.38 -11.94
C SER A 137 -20.34 -3.92 -11.90
N SER A 138 -19.61 -3.07 -11.16
CA SER A 138 -19.78 -1.61 -11.14
C SER A 138 -19.31 -0.92 -12.42
N VAL A 139 -18.63 -1.66 -13.30
CA VAL A 139 -18.24 -1.21 -14.65
C VAL A 139 -18.89 -2.07 -15.73
N ASP A 140 -19.07 -1.51 -16.92
CA ASP A 140 -19.56 -2.22 -18.10
C ASP A 140 -18.48 -3.09 -18.76
N ALA A 141 -18.82 -3.76 -19.86
CA ALA A 141 -17.91 -4.63 -20.60
C ALA A 141 -16.70 -3.89 -21.22
N TRP A 142 -16.77 -2.56 -21.31
CA TRP A 142 -15.73 -1.70 -21.86
C TRP A 142 -14.96 -0.94 -20.77
N GLY A 143 -15.27 -1.18 -19.49
CA GLY A 143 -14.62 -0.51 -18.37
C GLY A 143 -15.13 0.91 -18.09
N ASN A 144 -16.30 1.29 -18.60
CA ASN A 144 -16.99 2.51 -18.17
C ASN A 144 -17.77 2.25 -16.88
N ILE A 145 -17.90 3.27 -16.05
CA ILE A 145 -18.66 3.20 -14.80
C ILE A 145 -20.16 3.10 -15.08
N LYS A 146 -20.84 2.21 -14.38
CA LYS A 146 -22.30 2.15 -14.38
C LYS A 146 -22.85 3.06 -13.29
N ILE A 147 -23.76 3.92 -13.70
CA ILE A 147 -24.48 4.79 -12.79
C ILE A 147 -25.78 4.09 -12.39
N PRO A 148 -26.00 3.78 -11.10
CA PRO A 148 -27.26 3.18 -10.65
C PRO A 148 -28.41 4.19 -10.80
N TRP A 149 -29.63 3.66 -10.94
CA TRP A 149 -30.84 4.49 -10.99
C TRP A 149 -31.14 5.03 -9.59
N ILE A 150 -31.35 6.34 -9.48
CA ILE A 150 -31.62 6.99 -8.21
C ILE A 150 -32.93 6.49 -7.58
N GLU A 151 -33.88 6.06 -8.40
CA GLU A 151 -35.18 5.52 -8.01
C GLU A 151 -35.06 4.16 -7.30
N ARG A 152 -33.91 3.47 -7.39
CA ARG A 152 -33.64 2.24 -6.63
C ARG A 152 -33.02 2.50 -5.25
N LEU A 153 -32.55 3.72 -4.99
CA LEU A 153 -31.97 4.08 -3.70
C LEU A 153 -33.11 4.39 -2.73
N ASN A 154 -33.06 3.81 -1.53
CA ASN A 154 -34.09 4.00 -0.50
C ASN A 154 -34.14 5.50 -0.12
N THR A 155 -35.26 6.16 -0.36
CA THR A 155 -35.44 7.62 -0.26
C THR A 155 -35.60 8.13 1.17
N THR A 156 -35.05 7.43 2.18
CA THR A 156 -35.20 7.82 3.60
C THR A 156 -34.48 9.12 3.97
N TRP A 157 -33.74 9.72 3.03
CA TRP A 157 -33.14 11.04 3.15
C TRP A 157 -33.69 11.94 2.05
N GLU A 158 -34.92 12.43 2.24
CA GLU A 158 -35.44 13.56 1.46
C GLU A 158 -34.63 14.80 1.82
N ASP A 159 -33.53 15.00 1.11
CA ASP A 159 -32.93 16.33 1.00
C ASP A 159 -33.94 17.23 0.27
N ALA A 160 -34.22 18.39 0.87
CA ALA A 160 -35.12 19.41 0.35
C ALA A 160 -34.94 19.66 -1.15
N GLU A 161 -36.06 19.65 -1.87
CA GLU A 161 -36.31 20.12 -3.24
C GLU A 161 -35.13 20.91 -3.87
N GLY A 162 -34.48 20.43 -4.93
CA GLY A 162 -35.00 20.48 -6.29
C GLY A 162 -34.14 21.46 -7.11
N CYS A 163 -33.81 21.12 -8.35
CA CYS A 163 -33.03 21.96 -9.27
C CYS A 163 -33.46 23.44 -9.26
N MET A 164 -32.52 24.37 -9.07
CA MET A 164 -32.80 25.80 -9.30
C MET A 164 -32.96 26.04 -10.81
N TYR A 165 -34.05 26.67 -11.24
CA TYR A 165 -34.23 27.08 -12.64
C TYR A 165 -33.42 28.35 -12.91
N ASP A 166 -32.51 28.32 -13.88
CA ASP A 166 -31.86 29.53 -14.37
C ASP A 166 -32.77 30.19 -15.44
N TYR A 167 -33.42 31.29 -15.07
CA TYR A 167 -34.33 32.04 -15.96
C TYR A 167 -33.59 32.98 -16.92
N ASN A 168 -32.24 33.03 -16.89
CA ASN A 168 -31.47 34.01 -17.68
C ASN A 168 -31.08 33.55 -19.10
N GLN A 169 -31.63 32.45 -19.62
CA GLN A 169 -31.64 32.24 -21.07
C GLN A 169 -32.88 32.92 -21.65
N SER A 170 -32.68 34.06 -22.31
CA SER A 170 -33.70 34.76 -23.09
C SER A 170 -34.17 33.90 -24.27
N TRP A 171 -35.06 32.94 -24.00
CA TRP A 171 -35.78 32.21 -25.03
C TRP A 171 -37.01 33.05 -25.42
N ASP A 172 -36.83 33.86 -26.45
CA ASP A 172 -37.87 34.70 -27.05
C ASP A 172 -38.84 33.84 -27.90
N SER A 173 -39.46 32.84 -27.26
CA SER A 173 -40.61 32.10 -27.80
C SER A 173 -41.24 31.26 -26.68
N PRO A 174 -42.58 31.16 -26.58
CA PRO A 174 -43.21 30.24 -25.66
C PRO A 174 -42.86 28.82 -26.14
N VAL A 175 -41.84 28.21 -25.53
CA VAL A 175 -41.49 26.83 -25.84
C VAL A 175 -42.72 26.00 -25.49
N ASN A 176 -43.36 25.47 -26.53
CA ASN A 176 -44.47 24.54 -26.42
C ASN A 176 -43.88 23.23 -25.87
N THR A 177 -43.62 23.17 -24.56
CA THR A 177 -43.00 22.05 -23.85
C THR A 177 -43.99 20.89 -23.75
N ARG A 178 -44.40 20.34 -24.90
CA ARG A 178 -45.16 19.10 -24.93
C ARG A 178 -44.23 17.99 -24.48
N LEU A 179 -44.57 17.39 -23.36
CA LEU A 179 -43.92 16.17 -22.89
C LEU A 179 -43.94 15.14 -24.02
N ARG A 180 -42.78 14.50 -24.23
CA ARG A 180 -42.64 13.49 -25.27
C ARG A 180 -43.09 12.15 -24.71
N HIS A 181 -43.79 11.38 -25.52
CA HIS A 181 -44.39 10.12 -25.13
C HIS A 181 -43.85 8.98 -25.98
N ILE A 182 -43.61 7.83 -25.36
CA ILE A 182 -43.32 6.57 -26.03
C ILE A 182 -44.45 5.61 -25.69
N THR A 183 -45.12 5.12 -26.72
CA THR A 183 -46.15 4.11 -26.59
C THR A 183 -45.56 2.74 -26.93
N TYR A 184 -45.46 1.87 -25.94
CA TYR A 184 -45.19 0.46 -26.14
C TYR A 184 -46.51 -0.27 -26.39
N MET A 185 -46.54 -1.17 -27.36
CA MET A 185 -47.70 -2.00 -27.67
C MET A 185 -47.28 -3.46 -27.79
N GLU A 186 -48.07 -4.34 -27.18
CA GLU A 186 -47.93 -5.80 -27.25
C GLU A 186 -49.26 -6.42 -27.66
N ASN A 187 -49.20 -7.46 -28.50
CA ASN A 187 -50.34 -8.31 -28.83
C ASN A 187 -50.22 -9.65 -28.10
N ASN A 188 -51.10 -9.93 -27.15
CA ASN A 188 -51.05 -11.14 -26.32
C ASN A 188 -51.94 -12.28 -26.84
N ASN A 189 -51.93 -12.55 -28.16
CA ASN A 189 -52.60 -13.66 -28.87
C ASN A 189 -54.08 -13.96 -28.53
N GLY A 190 -54.76 -13.12 -27.75
CA GLY A 190 -56.20 -13.19 -27.47
C GLY A 190 -56.97 -12.28 -28.42
N PRO A 191 -58.21 -12.63 -28.81
CA PRO A 191 -58.96 -11.94 -29.88
C PRO A 191 -59.39 -10.49 -29.57
N ALA A 192 -58.92 -9.88 -28.47
CA ALA A 192 -59.21 -8.49 -28.10
C ALA A 192 -58.23 -7.85 -27.08
N HIS A 193 -57.07 -8.45 -26.78
CA HIS A 193 -56.20 -7.98 -25.70
C HIS A 193 -54.85 -7.48 -26.23
N TRP A 194 -54.84 -6.23 -26.67
CA TRP A 194 -53.61 -5.45 -26.87
C TRP A 194 -53.28 -4.75 -25.56
N VAL A 195 -52.01 -4.81 -25.16
CA VAL A 195 -51.49 -4.10 -23.99
C VAL A 195 -50.76 -2.89 -24.52
N ALA A 196 -51.12 -1.70 -24.04
CA ALA A 196 -50.42 -0.47 -24.36
C ALA A 196 -49.88 0.18 -23.08
N ALA A 197 -48.60 0.51 -23.06
CA ALA A 197 -47.99 1.31 -22.02
C ALA A 197 -47.57 2.66 -22.62
N ASN A 198 -48.16 3.74 -22.13
CA ASN A 198 -47.80 5.09 -22.55
C ASN A 198 -46.87 5.72 -21.51
N CYS A 199 -45.60 5.83 -21.85
CA CYS A 199 -44.56 6.36 -20.98
C CYS A 199 -44.25 7.81 -21.34
N THR A 200 -44.20 8.68 -20.34
CA THR A 200 -43.78 10.08 -20.49
C THR A 200 -42.28 10.18 -20.27
N ILE A 201 -41.54 10.76 -21.21
CA ILE A 201 -40.09 10.97 -21.08
C ILE A 201 -39.84 12.16 -20.15
N ARG A 202 -39.00 11.95 -19.14
CA ARG A 202 -38.50 12.99 -18.22
C ARG A 202 -37.00 12.85 -18.06
N THR A 203 -36.33 13.95 -17.68
CA THR A 203 -34.91 13.94 -17.36
C THR A 203 -34.69 14.24 -15.87
N THR A 204 -33.99 13.34 -15.19
CA THR A 204 -33.58 13.51 -13.80
C THR A 204 -32.09 13.80 -13.75
N TYR A 205 -31.71 14.94 -13.17
CA TYR A 205 -30.31 15.30 -12.97
C TYR A 205 -29.81 14.77 -11.63
N VAL A 206 -28.65 14.11 -11.67
CA VAL A 206 -28.04 13.46 -10.50
C VAL A 206 -26.58 13.85 -10.36
N GLU A 207 -26.14 14.02 -9.12
CA GLU A 207 -24.74 14.18 -8.76
C GLU A 207 -24.23 12.86 -8.18
N VAL A 208 -23.17 12.32 -8.75
CA VAL A 208 -22.58 11.03 -8.36
C VAL A 208 -21.17 11.24 -7.87
N ASN A 209 -20.86 10.71 -6.70
CA ASN A 209 -19.51 10.60 -6.19
C ASN A 209 -18.92 9.25 -6.61
N VAL A 210 -17.88 9.30 -7.43
CA VAL A 210 -17.20 8.14 -8.01
C VAL A 210 -15.88 7.93 -7.29
N PHE A 211 -15.65 6.70 -6.83
CA PHE A 211 -14.37 6.26 -6.28
C PHE A 211 -13.75 5.23 -7.21
N CYS A 212 -12.47 5.42 -7.54
CA CYS A 212 -11.71 4.50 -8.37
C CYS A 212 -10.51 3.97 -7.58
N ALA A 213 -10.33 2.65 -7.53
CA ALA A 213 -9.17 2.00 -6.94
C ALA A 213 -8.65 0.92 -7.89
N THR A 214 -7.33 0.92 -8.15
CA THR A 214 -6.65 -0.14 -8.90
C THR A 214 -7.32 -0.52 -10.24
N GLY A 215 -7.92 0.44 -10.93
CA GLY A 215 -8.59 0.24 -12.22
C GLY A 215 -10.04 -0.23 -12.21
N SER A 216 -10.65 -0.32 -11.02
CA SER A 216 -12.10 -0.43 -10.89
C SER A 216 -12.66 0.88 -10.37
N CYS A 217 -13.72 1.37 -11.01
CA CYS A 217 -14.46 2.56 -10.59
C CYS A 217 -15.87 2.16 -10.15
N THR A 218 -16.36 2.82 -9.10
CA THR A 218 -17.71 2.58 -8.58
C THR A 218 -18.34 3.89 -8.07
N GLY A 219 -19.65 4.01 -8.26
CA GLY A 219 -20.43 5.11 -7.71
C GLY A 219 -20.71 4.83 -6.24
N VAL A 220 -20.09 5.58 -5.33
CA VAL A 220 -20.18 5.35 -3.87
C VAL A 220 -21.39 6.07 -3.27
N LYS A 221 -21.69 7.26 -3.78
CA LYS A 221 -22.81 8.08 -3.31
C LYS A 221 -23.48 8.77 -4.48
N MET A 222 -24.79 8.95 -4.41
CA MET A 222 -25.57 9.65 -5.42
C MET A 222 -26.65 10.50 -4.73
N ARG A 223 -26.96 11.66 -5.32
CA ARG A 223 -28.10 12.51 -4.93
C ARG A 223 -28.70 13.20 -6.15
N LYS A 224 -29.90 13.76 -6.02
CA LYS A 224 -30.44 14.68 -7.02
C LYS A 224 -29.53 15.93 -7.12
N SER A 225 -29.35 16.44 -8.34
CA SER A 225 -28.50 17.61 -8.59
C SER A 225 -29.01 18.84 -7.84
N ARG A 226 -28.10 19.60 -7.25
CA ARG A 226 -28.40 20.90 -6.60
C ARG A 226 -27.98 22.09 -7.48
N ARG A 227 -27.27 21.84 -8.58
CA ARG A 227 -26.89 22.86 -9.56
C ARG A 227 -28.13 23.34 -10.34
N PRO A 228 -28.07 24.54 -10.96
CA PRO A 228 -29.14 24.94 -11.85
C PRO A 228 -29.37 23.92 -12.97
N CYS A 229 -30.61 23.47 -13.15
CA CYS A 229 -30.99 22.51 -14.18
C CYS A 229 -32.23 23.00 -14.95
N SER A 230 -32.42 22.47 -16.16
CA SER A 230 -33.70 22.59 -16.86
C SER A 230 -34.82 21.80 -16.15
N PRO A 231 -36.10 22.19 -16.33
CA PRO A 231 -37.26 21.41 -15.87
C PRO A 231 -37.20 19.95 -16.28
N GLU A 232 -37.79 19.04 -15.48
CA GLU A 232 -37.84 17.60 -15.81
C GLU A 232 -38.51 17.31 -17.17
N SER A 233 -39.39 18.21 -17.61
CA SER A 233 -40.06 18.18 -18.91
C SER A 233 -39.15 18.58 -20.08
N TRP A 234 -38.03 19.23 -19.78
CA TRP A 234 -36.99 19.60 -20.75
C TRP A 234 -35.93 18.50 -20.76
N THR A 235 -35.93 17.71 -21.82
CA THR A 235 -35.11 16.52 -21.94
C THR A 235 -33.86 16.78 -22.79
N VAL A 236 -32.95 15.80 -22.81
CA VAL A 236 -31.81 15.79 -23.74
C VAL A 236 -32.23 15.98 -25.20
N PHE A 237 -33.46 15.63 -25.54
CA PHE A 237 -33.98 15.76 -26.89
C PHE A 237 -34.54 17.15 -27.23
N ASP A 238 -34.65 18.04 -26.26
CA ASP A 238 -35.08 19.44 -26.44
C ASP A 238 -33.87 20.36 -26.64
N VAL A 239 -32.71 19.99 -26.09
CA VAL A 239 -31.44 20.74 -26.22
C VAL A 239 -30.95 20.76 -27.68
N ALA A 240 -31.05 19.63 -28.37
CA ALA A 240 -30.73 19.51 -29.79
C ALA A 240 -32.05 19.34 -30.56
N GLY A 241 -32.60 20.42 -31.14
CA GLY A 241 -33.98 20.49 -31.64
C GLY A 241 -34.43 19.41 -32.65
N SER A 242 -33.50 18.69 -33.29
CA SER A 242 -33.79 17.55 -34.18
C SER A 242 -33.44 16.17 -33.59
N ALA A 243 -32.90 16.10 -32.37
CA ALA A 243 -32.42 14.87 -31.76
C ALA A 243 -33.47 13.77 -31.69
N PHE A 244 -34.71 14.10 -31.36
CA PHE A 244 -35.79 13.09 -31.28
C PHE A 244 -36.23 12.57 -32.63
N TYR A 245 -36.21 13.43 -33.65
CA TYR A 245 -36.50 13.02 -35.02
C TYR A 245 -35.47 11.98 -35.50
N TRP A 246 -34.20 12.17 -35.15
CA TRP A 246 -33.13 11.22 -35.47
C TRP A 246 -33.11 9.98 -34.58
N PHE A 247 -33.44 10.14 -33.30
CA PHE A 247 -33.42 9.08 -32.31
C PHE A 247 -34.61 8.11 -32.46
N SER A 248 -35.83 8.63 -32.48
CA SER A 248 -37.05 7.82 -32.32
C SER A 248 -37.22 6.69 -33.35
N PRO A 249 -37.08 6.89 -34.68
CA PRO A 249 -37.22 5.79 -35.63
C PRO A 249 -36.10 4.75 -35.50
N ARG A 250 -34.92 5.16 -35.02
CA ARG A 250 -33.75 4.27 -34.87
C ARG A 250 -33.80 3.47 -33.59
N PHE A 251 -34.26 4.07 -32.50
CA PHE A 251 -34.52 3.36 -31.26
C PHE A 251 -35.61 2.31 -31.44
N VAL A 252 -36.71 2.66 -32.11
CA VAL A 252 -37.78 1.70 -32.45
C VAL A 252 -37.24 0.60 -33.38
N GLY A 253 -36.44 0.96 -34.40
CA GLY A 253 -35.82 -0.01 -35.30
C GLY A 253 -34.80 -0.94 -34.63
N ALA A 254 -34.11 -0.48 -33.58
CA ALA A 254 -33.17 -1.28 -32.78
C ALA A 254 -33.88 -2.27 -31.85
N LEU A 255 -35.19 -2.09 -31.63
CA LEU A 255 -36.07 -2.94 -30.85
C LEU A 255 -37.04 -3.69 -31.81
N PRO A 256 -36.54 -4.59 -32.68
CA PRO A 256 -37.42 -5.33 -33.57
C PRO A 256 -38.50 -6.06 -32.78
N ALA A 257 -39.72 -6.03 -33.31
CA ALA A 257 -40.84 -6.73 -32.74
C ALA A 257 -40.52 -8.23 -32.63
N GLY A 258 -40.94 -8.84 -31.52
CA GLY A 258 -40.93 -10.30 -31.39
C GLY A 258 -41.91 -10.95 -32.37
N HIS A 259 -41.77 -12.27 -32.53
CA HIS A 259 -42.82 -13.08 -33.14
C HIS A 259 -43.95 -13.28 -32.12
N SER A 260 -45.17 -13.59 -32.57
CA SER A 260 -46.32 -13.90 -31.70
C SER A 260 -46.08 -15.06 -30.71
N VAL A 261 -45.00 -15.82 -30.87
CA VAL A 261 -44.64 -16.99 -30.03
C VAL A 261 -43.25 -16.81 -29.41
N VAL A 262 -42.46 -15.82 -29.84
CA VAL A 262 -41.09 -15.63 -29.38
C VAL A 262 -40.86 -14.16 -29.13
N ALA A 263 -40.72 -13.80 -27.85
CA ALA A 263 -40.38 -12.44 -27.45
C ALA A 263 -39.03 -12.03 -28.01
N SER A 264 -38.90 -10.74 -28.34
CA SER A 264 -37.58 -10.19 -28.60
C SER A 264 -36.73 -10.21 -27.33
N PRO A 265 -35.40 -10.30 -27.43
CA PRO A 265 -34.51 -10.19 -26.27
C PRO A 265 -34.75 -8.94 -25.43
N TYR A 266 -35.23 -7.87 -26.05
CA TYR A 266 -35.57 -6.62 -25.37
C TYR A 266 -36.89 -6.69 -24.58
N GLN A 267 -37.90 -7.41 -25.10
CA GLN A 267 -39.11 -7.71 -24.33
C GLN A 267 -38.77 -8.62 -23.14
N ASN A 268 -37.91 -9.62 -23.35
CA ASN A 268 -37.42 -10.46 -22.25
C ASN A 268 -36.61 -9.66 -21.23
N PHE A 269 -35.80 -8.68 -21.65
CA PHE A 269 -35.11 -7.77 -20.73
C PHE A 269 -36.09 -6.96 -19.86
N ILE A 270 -37.19 -6.47 -20.47
CA ILE A 270 -38.25 -5.77 -19.74
C ILE A 270 -38.93 -6.67 -18.73
N LEU A 271 -39.12 -7.97 -19.03
CA LEU A 271 -39.72 -8.95 -18.12
C LEU A 271 -38.76 -9.42 -17.02
N ASN A 272 -37.53 -9.79 -17.41
CA ASN A 272 -36.47 -10.24 -16.54
C ASN A 272 -35.07 -9.87 -17.10
N PRO A 273 -34.42 -8.80 -16.57
CA PRO A 273 -33.12 -8.35 -17.05
C PRO A 273 -31.96 -9.31 -16.69
N GLU A 274 -32.15 -10.23 -15.73
CA GLU A 274 -31.13 -11.24 -15.39
C GLU A 274 -31.07 -12.40 -16.39
N ASN A 275 -32.17 -12.61 -17.13
CA ASN A 275 -32.27 -13.67 -18.13
C ASN A 275 -32.98 -13.18 -19.40
N PRO A 276 -32.37 -12.26 -20.18
CA PRO A 276 -32.96 -11.74 -21.43
C PRO A 276 -33.00 -12.76 -22.57
N PHE A 277 -32.32 -13.92 -22.42
CA PHE A 277 -32.26 -15.01 -23.41
C PHE A 277 -32.77 -16.33 -22.80
N PRO A 278 -34.05 -16.41 -22.39
CA PRO A 278 -34.61 -17.63 -21.82
C PRO A 278 -34.72 -18.75 -22.87
N THR A 279 -34.65 -19.99 -22.40
CA THR A 279 -34.87 -21.19 -23.25
C THR A 279 -36.35 -21.49 -23.48
N SER A 280 -37.25 -20.84 -22.74
CA SER A 280 -38.70 -21.00 -22.87
C SER A 280 -39.28 -20.11 -23.96
N PHE A 281 -40.14 -20.67 -24.80
CA PHE A 281 -40.91 -19.94 -25.80
C PHE A 281 -42.22 -19.35 -25.23
N ASN A 282 -42.63 -19.73 -24.02
CA ASN A 282 -43.79 -19.13 -23.39
C ASN A 282 -43.38 -17.78 -22.76
N VAL A 283 -43.96 -16.70 -23.27
CA VAL A 283 -43.66 -15.33 -22.83
C VAL A 283 -44.84 -14.84 -21.99
N PRO A 284 -44.62 -14.52 -20.70
CA PRO A 284 -45.66 -13.88 -19.92
C PRO A 284 -45.91 -12.46 -20.46
N PRO A 285 -47.17 -11.98 -20.46
CA PRO A 285 -47.46 -10.63 -20.88
C PRO A 285 -46.72 -9.61 -20.03
N VAL A 286 -46.38 -8.46 -20.63
CA VAL A 286 -45.65 -7.37 -19.96
C VAL A 286 -46.40 -6.82 -18.74
N THR A 287 -47.72 -7.00 -18.68
CA THR A 287 -48.56 -6.66 -17.51
C THR A 287 -48.19 -7.38 -16.23
N THR A 288 -47.38 -8.44 -16.30
CA THR A 288 -46.81 -9.11 -15.11
C THR A 288 -45.80 -8.25 -14.35
N VAL A 289 -45.24 -7.22 -15.00
CA VAL A 289 -44.31 -6.25 -14.40
C VAL A 289 -45.08 -5.00 -13.97
N SER A 290 -44.73 -4.43 -12.80
CA SER A 290 -45.35 -3.18 -12.36
C SER A 290 -45.03 -2.01 -13.30
N ASN A 291 -45.94 -1.03 -13.38
CA ASN A 291 -45.76 0.15 -14.23
C ASN A 291 -44.43 0.88 -13.95
N SER A 292 -44.02 0.98 -12.68
CA SER A 292 -42.76 1.62 -12.28
C SER A 292 -41.53 0.83 -12.74
N THR A 293 -41.56 -0.49 -12.60
CA THR A 293 -40.46 -1.37 -13.03
C THR A 293 -40.35 -1.42 -14.55
N PHE A 294 -41.49 -1.45 -15.25
CA PHE A 294 -41.56 -1.35 -16.70
C PHE A 294 -40.93 -0.04 -17.20
N ALA A 295 -41.36 1.10 -16.64
CA ALA A 295 -40.83 2.42 -17.01
C ALA A 295 -39.32 2.51 -16.76
N LEU A 296 -38.83 1.97 -15.65
CA LEU A 296 -37.41 1.93 -15.33
C LEU A 296 -36.61 1.10 -16.34
N ARG A 297 -37.06 -0.11 -16.67
CA ARG A 297 -36.36 -1.00 -17.62
C ARG A 297 -36.42 -0.47 -19.06
N LEU A 298 -37.56 0.12 -19.47
CA LEU A 298 -37.65 0.81 -20.76
C LEU A 298 -36.72 2.04 -20.80
N GLY A 299 -36.64 2.79 -19.70
CA GLY A 299 -35.69 3.89 -19.54
C GLY A 299 -34.23 3.44 -19.63
N GLN A 300 -33.90 2.24 -19.13
CA GLN A 300 -32.57 1.64 -19.29
C GLN A 300 -32.21 1.38 -20.75
N LEU A 301 -33.14 0.77 -21.51
CA LEU A 301 -32.95 0.55 -22.95
C LEU A 301 -32.78 1.89 -23.69
N LEU A 302 -33.63 2.87 -23.40
CA LEU A 302 -33.60 4.21 -24.00
C LEU A 302 -32.27 4.92 -23.73
N ASN A 303 -31.83 4.98 -22.47
CA ASN A 303 -30.58 5.64 -22.08
C ASN A 303 -29.36 4.93 -22.68
N THR A 304 -29.36 3.59 -22.74
CA THR A 304 -28.27 2.81 -23.32
C THR A 304 -28.14 3.07 -24.83
N PHE A 305 -29.26 3.08 -25.56
CA PHE A 305 -29.24 3.39 -26.99
C PHE A 305 -28.83 4.84 -27.26
N TRP A 306 -29.30 5.79 -26.43
CA TRP A 306 -28.89 7.20 -26.52
C TRP A 306 -27.37 7.38 -26.35
N MET A 307 -26.77 6.74 -25.33
CA MET A 307 -25.32 6.79 -25.13
C MET A 307 -24.54 6.18 -26.31
N ALA A 308 -25.01 5.06 -26.84
CA ALA A 308 -24.40 4.43 -28.02
C ALA A 308 -24.50 5.33 -29.27
N MET A 309 -25.57 6.11 -29.40
CA MET A 309 -25.78 7.04 -30.51
C MET A 309 -24.90 8.29 -30.41
N LEU A 310 -24.64 8.78 -29.20
CA LEU A 310 -23.81 9.96 -28.96
C LEU A 310 -22.32 9.68 -29.15
N ALA A 311 -21.83 8.54 -28.67
CA ALA A 311 -20.40 8.27 -28.62
C ALA A 311 -20.05 6.81 -29.00
N PRO A 312 -20.41 6.36 -30.22
CA PRO A 312 -20.21 4.96 -30.64
C PRO A 312 -18.74 4.53 -30.67
N THR A 313 -17.81 5.47 -30.80
CA THR A 313 -16.37 5.21 -30.80
C THR A 313 -15.71 5.44 -29.44
N ALA A 314 -16.34 6.20 -28.53
CA ALA A 314 -15.78 6.46 -27.20
C ALA A 314 -16.22 5.40 -26.17
N VAL A 315 -17.47 4.92 -26.23
CA VAL A 315 -17.99 3.90 -25.31
C VAL A 315 -17.09 2.64 -25.28
N PRO A 316 -16.65 2.06 -26.41
CA PRO A 316 -15.76 0.90 -26.40
C PRO A 316 -14.37 1.12 -25.78
N LYS A 317 -13.94 2.37 -25.61
CA LYS A 317 -12.57 2.72 -25.19
C LYS A 317 -12.39 2.79 -23.68
N GLY A 318 -13.49 2.84 -22.92
CA GLY A 318 -13.46 2.83 -21.45
C GLY A 318 -12.98 4.13 -20.80
N LEU A 319 -13.10 4.19 -19.47
CA LEU A 319 -12.73 5.35 -18.63
C LEU A 319 -11.23 5.66 -18.60
N ARG A 320 -10.37 4.68 -18.86
CA ARG A 320 -8.91 4.77 -18.64
C ARG A 320 -8.10 5.20 -19.86
N ASN A 321 -8.75 5.56 -20.95
CA ASN A 321 -8.02 5.96 -22.14
C ASN A 321 -7.50 7.41 -22.00
N SER A 322 -6.18 7.54 -21.85
CA SER A 322 -5.48 8.83 -21.69
C SER A 322 -5.36 9.63 -22.99
N ASN A 323 -5.71 9.06 -24.15
CA ASN A 323 -5.54 9.70 -25.45
C ASN A 323 -6.84 9.69 -26.28
N LEU A 324 -7.92 10.20 -25.69
CA LEU A 324 -9.13 10.57 -26.44
C LEU A 324 -8.86 11.78 -27.37
N THR A 325 -7.75 12.49 -27.21
CA THR A 325 -7.35 13.65 -28.02
C THR A 325 -7.22 13.36 -29.51
N ALA A 326 -6.79 12.15 -29.91
CA ALA A 326 -6.78 11.76 -31.32
C ALA A 326 -8.20 11.64 -31.91
N ASP A 327 -9.20 11.28 -31.08
CA ASP A 327 -10.61 11.27 -31.48
C ASP A 327 -11.29 12.63 -31.29
N THR A 328 -10.77 13.53 -30.45
CA THR A 328 -11.37 14.85 -30.22
C THR A 328 -11.45 15.72 -31.47
N ALA A 329 -10.64 15.45 -32.50
CA ALA A 329 -10.76 16.13 -33.79
C ALA A 329 -12.06 15.78 -34.54
N GLU A 330 -12.64 14.60 -34.31
CA GLU A 330 -13.90 14.12 -34.91
C GLU A 330 -15.09 14.10 -33.92
N ILE A 331 -14.84 13.99 -32.60
CA ILE A 331 -15.86 13.85 -31.53
C ILE A 331 -15.92 15.08 -30.59
N GLY A 332 -15.10 16.12 -30.83
CA GLY A 332 -14.85 17.21 -29.87
C GLY A 332 -16.08 17.97 -29.34
N THR A 333 -17.23 17.87 -30.01
CA THR A 333 -18.49 18.49 -29.59
C THR A 333 -19.24 17.69 -28.50
N VAL A 334 -18.98 16.39 -28.36
CA VAL A 334 -19.74 15.46 -27.50
C VAL A 334 -19.00 15.13 -26.20
N LEU A 335 -17.75 15.56 -26.01
CA LEU A 335 -16.98 15.29 -24.79
C LEU A 335 -16.95 16.50 -23.86
N SER A 336 -17.08 16.27 -22.56
CA SER A 336 -16.93 17.26 -21.50
C SER A 336 -15.83 16.84 -20.54
N ASN A 337 -15.16 17.83 -19.93
CA ASN A 337 -14.04 17.60 -19.03
C ASN A 337 -14.46 17.86 -17.59
N THR A 338 -14.04 16.98 -16.67
CA THR A 338 -14.11 17.21 -15.23
C THR A 338 -12.76 16.91 -14.59
N THR A 339 -12.47 17.56 -13.46
CA THR A 339 -11.29 17.27 -12.66
C THR A 339 -11.58 16.13 -11.70
N VAL A 340 -10.70 15.13 -11.66
CA VAL A 340 -10.78 13.99 -10.74
C VAL A 340 -9.52 13.94 -9.91
N THR A 341 -9.67 13.62 -8.63
CA THR A 341 -8.56 13.35 -7.73
C THR A 341 -8.38 11.83 -7.66
N GLU A 342 -7.25 11.32 -8.15
CA GLU A 342 -6.82 9.93 -7.98
C GLU A 342 -5.89 9.84 -6.78
N THR A 343 -6.34 9.11 -5.75
CA THR A 343 -5.54 8.78 -4.58
C THR A 343 -4.82 7.45 -4.82
N GLN A 344 -3.51 7.51 -5.07
CA GLN A 344 -2.67 6.32 -5.16
C GLN A 344 -2.01 6.06 -3.81
N THR A 345 -2.19 4.86 -3.25
CA THR A 345 -1.48 4.44 -2.04
C THR A 345 -0.14 3.83 -2.42
N GLU A 346 0.95 4.48 -2.06
CA GLU A 346 2.31 3.98 -2.29
C GLU A 346 2.92 3.46 -0.99
N PHE A 347 3.70 2.37 -1.12
CA PHE A 347 4.52 1.86 -0.02
C PHE A 347 5.79 2.67 0.07
N VAL A 348 5.89 3.53 1.08
CA VAL A 348 7.08 4.35 1.33
C VAL A 348 7.87 3.76 2.49
N LEU A 349 9.18 3.58 2.28
CA LEU A 349 10.11 3.18 3.32
C LEU A 349 10.63 4.44 4.02
N GLU A 350 10.26 4.61 5.28
CA GLU A 350 10.72 5.71 6.13
C GLU A 350 11.85 5.22 7.04
N CYS A 351 12.86 6.06 7.24
CA CYS A 351 13.96 5.80 8.16
C CYS A 351 13.64 6.39 9.54
N ASP A 352 13.60 5.57 10.58
CA ASP A 352 13.43 6.03 11.95
C ASP A 352 14.73 6.68 12.46
N THR A 353 14.68 7.99 12.66
CA THR A 353 15.85 8.79 13.07
C THR A 353 16.40 8.36 14.43
N PHE A 354 15.54 7.96 15.38
CA PHE A 354 15.96 7.56 16.71
C PHE A 354 16.78 6.25 16.64
N TRP A 355 16.24 5.22 15.98
CA TRP A 355 16.95 3.95 15.84
C TRP A 355 18.20 4.07 14.95
N PHE A 356 18.18 4.93 13.94
CA PHE A 356 19.37 5.25 13.15
C PHE A 356 20.49 5.81 14.02
N VAL A 357 20.21 6.82 14.85
CA VAL A 357 21.21 7.43 15.75
C VAL A 357 21.73 6.40 16.76
N VAL A 358 20.85 5.59 17.33
CA VAL A 358 21.25 4.52 18.27
C VAL A 358 22.20 3.52 17.61
N LEU A 359 21.89 3.06 16.39
CA LEU A 359 22.74 2.13 15.65
C LEU A 359 24.10 2.76 15.30
N LEU A 360 24.10 4.03 14.92
CA LEU A 360 25.30 4.79 14.56
C LEU A 360 26.23 4.96 15.77
N LEU A 361 25.69 5.36 16.93
CA LEU A 361 26.46 5.49 18.17
C LEU A 361 27.02 4.13 18.63
N SER A 362 26.19 3.09 18.62
CA SER A 362 26.57 1.74 19.02
C SER A 362 27.71 1.19 18.13
N SER A 363 27.61 1.38 16.82
CA SER A 363 28.63 0.99 15.85
C SER A 363 29.92 1.80 16.02
N GLY A 364 29.81 3.11 16.27
CA GLY A 364 30.96 3.98 16.54
C GLY A 364 31.75 3.55 17.78
N VAL A 365 31.06 3.28 18.90
CA VAL A 365 31.70 2.77 20.12
C VAL A 365 32.40 1.43 19.87
N THR A 366 31.75 0.53 19.13
CA THR A 366 32.32 -0.77 18.79
C THR A 366 33.58 -0.63 17.93
N ALA A 367 33.57 0.27 16.95
CA ALA A 367 34.71 0.54 16.10
C ALA A 367 35.90 1.10 16.89
N VAL A 368 35.66 2.04 17.80
CA VAL A 368 36.71 2.63 18.66
C VAL A 368 37.33 1.56 19.57
N ILE A 369 36.51 0.76 20.27
CA ILE A 369 37.02 -0.30 21.15
C ILE A 369 37.76 -1.37 20.32
N GLY A 370 37.23 -1.75 19.16
CA GLY A 370 37.88 -2.67 18.23
C GLY A 370 39.25 -2.17 17.77
N LEU A 371 39.36 -0.88 17.45
CA LEU A 371 40.62 -0.24 17.09
C LEU A 371 41.61 -0.23 18.26
N CYS A 372 41.16 0.12 19.47
CA CYS A 372 42.00 0.03 20.67
C CYS A 372 42.48 -1.41 20.93
N GLY A 373 41.62 -2.40 20.73
CA GLY A 373 41.96 -3.82 20.82
C GLY A 373 43.02 -4.24 19.81
N LEU A 374 42.88 -3.80 18.56
CA LEU A 374 43.84 -4.05 17.49
C LEU A 374 45.21 -3.44 17.81
N VAL A 375 45.24 -2.17 18.24
CA VAL A 375 46.48 -1.49 18.65
C VAL A 375 47.12 -2.21 19.84
N ALA A 376 46.33 -2.60 20.84
CA ALA A 376 46.83 -3.37 21.98
C ALA A 376 47.43 -4.72 21.56
N ALA A 377 46.78 -5.42 20.63
CA ALA A 377 47.28 -6.69 20.08
C ALA A 377 48.62 -6.48 19.35
N MET A 378 48.72 -5.46 18.49
CA MET A 378 49.96 -5.14 17.76
C MET A 378 51.11 -4.72 18.71
N CYS A 379 50.79 -4.08 19.83
CA CYS A 379 51.79 -3.69 20.83
C CYS A 379 52.17 -4.82 21.79
N SER A 380 51.42 -5.92 21.84
CA SER A 380 51.68 -7.02 22.77
C SER A 380 52.76 -7.96 22.23
N ARG A 381 53.75 -8.32 23.05
CA ARG A 381 54.94 -9.11 22.63
C ARG A 381 54.94 -10.58 23.04
N GLY A 382 54.16 -10.95 24.06
CA GLY A 382 54.08 -12.33 24.56
C GLY A 382 52.96 -13.16 23.92
N PRO A 383 52.95 -14.49 24.17
CA PRO A 383 51.91 -15.39 23.68
C PRO A 383 50.57 -15.18 24.40
N ASP A 384 49.49 -15.47 23.69
CA ASP A 384 48.12 -15.17 24.09
C ASP A 384 47.65 -16.07 25.25
N ILE A 385 47.25 -15.48 26.39
CA ILE A 385 46.79 -16.22 27.57
C ILE A 385 45.26 -16.20 27.64
N SER A 386 44.61 -17.35 27.89
CA SER A 386 43.14 -17.51 27.79
C SER A 386 42.40 -17.60 29.13
N PHE A 387 43.08 -17.51 30.27
CA PHE A 387 42.48 -17.77 31.59
C PHE A 387 42.53 -16.55 32.53
N ASN A 388 41.68 -16.56 33.56
CA ASN A 388 41.73 -15.58 34.65
C ASN A 388 43.11 -15.64 35.34
N ILE A 389 43.62 -14.46 35.68
CA ILE A 389 44.98 -14.30 36.17
C ILE A 389 45.12 -14.83 37.59
N SER A 390 44.09 -14.63 38.42
CA SER A 390 44.00 -15.21 39.77
C SER A 390 44.04 -16.75 39.79
N SER A 391 43.57 -17.41 38.71
CA SER A 391 43.67 -18.86 38.53
C SER A 391 45.05 -19.28 38.02
N LEU A 392 45.63 -18.55 37.08
CA LEU A 392 46.98 -18.81 36.54
C LEU A 392 48.08 -18.66 37.60
N ILE A 393 47.89 -17.75 38.54
CA ILE A 393 48.86 -17.48 39.60
C ILE A 393 48.79 -18.54 40.71
N LYS A 394 47.75 -19.38 40.78
CA LYS A 394 47.50 -20.29 41.92
C LYS A 394 48.72 -21.10 42.35
N ASP A 395 49.46 -21.65 41.39
CA ASP A 395 50.63 -22.50 41.65
C ASP A 395 51.95 -21.81 41.26
N SER A 396 51.93 -20.49 41.08
CA SER A 396 53.11 -19.72 40.66
C SER A 396 54.07 -19.50 41.85
N PRO A 397 55.36 -19.84 41.71
CA PRO A 397 56.38 -19.57 42.74
C PRO A 397 56.72 -18.08 42.85
N PHE A 398 56.27 -17.24 41.89
CA PHE A 398 56.58 -15.81 41.82
C PHE A 398 55.64 -14.91 42.63
N PHE A 399 54.80 -15.52 43.48
CA PHE A 399 53.88 -14.83 44.38
C PHE A 399 53.90 -15.48 45.76
N ASP A 400 54.08 -14.66 46.80
CA ASP A 400 53.92 -15.13 48.19
C ASP A 400 52.43 -15.32 48.49
N GLN A 401 52.00 -16.59 48.52
CA GLN A 401 50.61 -17.01 48.71
C GLN A 401 50.36 -17.71 50.04
N THR A 402 51.25 -17.51 51.02
CA THR A 402 51.16 -18.12 52.37
C THR A 402 49.82 -17.89 53.07
N ASN A 403 49.15 -16.77 52.78
CA ASN A 403 47.87 -16.39 53.38
C ASN A 403 46.63 -16.68 52.50
N VAL A 404 46.77 -17.39 51.37
CA VAL A 404 45.67 -17.68 50.44
C VAL A 404 45.33 -19.17 50.47
N ALA A 405 44.13 -19.52 50.95
CA ALA A 405 43.69 -20.91 50.98
C ALA A 405 43.56 -21.50 49.57
N THR A 406 44.07 -22.72 49.38
CA THR A 406 44.06 -23.45 48.10
C THR A 406 42.67 -23.94 47.69
N THR A 407 41.73 -24.00 48.64
CA THR A 407 40.32 -24.38 48.46
C THR A 407 39.45 -23.26 47.91
N LEU A 408 39.94 -22.01 47.87
CA LEU A 408 39.18 -20.87 47.37
C LEU A 408 38.92 -21.01 45.86
N SER A 409 37.69 -20.71 45.45
CA SER A 409 37.30 -20.64 44.04
C SER A 409 38.06 -19.52 43.32
N GLY A 410 38.20 -19.60 42.00
CA GLY A 410 38.89 -18.55 41.22
C GLY A 410 38.29 -17.15 41.42
N THR A 411 36.97 -17.05 41.62
CA THR A 411 36.28 -15.81 41.94
C THR A 411 36.62 -15.27 43.33
N ASP A 412 36.64 -16.14 44.36
CA ASP A 412 36.97 -15.70 45.73
C ASP A 412 38.46 -15.29 45.83
N ARG A 413 39.32 -16.00 45.09
CA ARG A 413 40.74 -15.64 44.92
C ARG A 413 40.90 -14.29 44.23
N SER A 414 40.15 -14.04 43.16
CA SER A 414 40.15 -12.75 42.46
C SER A 414 39.78 -11.58 43.38
N VAL A 415 38.80 -11.78 44.28
CA VAL A 415 38.40 -10.78 45.27
C VAL A 415 39.49 -10.56 46.33
N LEU A 416 40.11 -11.63 46.84
CA LEU A 416 41.17 -11.54 47.85
C LEU A 416 42.45 -10.91 47.29
N MET A 417 42.82 -11.28 46.06
CA MET A 417 44.03 -10.83 45.37
C MET A 417 43.81 -9.57 44.53
N LYS A 418 42.64 -8.92 44.64
CA LYS A 418 42.23 -7.81 43.74
C LYS A 418 43.24 -6.66 43.68
N ASP A 419 43.94 -6.42 44.79
CA ASP A 419 44.90 -5.32 44.94
C ASP A 419 46.36 -5.74 44.68
N TRP A 420 46.61 -7.03 44.44
CA TRP A 420 47.93 -7.53 44.11
C TRP A 420 48.33 -7.08 42.71
N TYR A 421 49.61 -6.76 42.54
CA TYR A 421 50.17 -6.37 41.26
C TYR A 421 50.69 -7.60 40.53
N ALA A 422 50.29 -7.75 39.26
CA ALA A 422 50.77 -8.82 38.40
C ALA A 422 51.32 -8.22 37.12
N LYS A 423 52.51 -8.66 36.73
CA LYS A 423 53.14 -8.33 35.45
C LYS A 423 53.52 -9.62 34.73
N TYR A 424 53.21 -9.69 33.44
CA TYR A 424 53.64 -10.78 32.57
C TYR A 424 54.87 -10.35 31.79
N GLY A 425 55.98 -11.04 32.01
CA GLY A 425 57.25 -10.68 31.41
C GLY A 425 58.36 -11.64 31.82
N ASP A 426 59.59 -11.17 31.70
CA ASP A 426 60.78 -11.97 31.96
C ASP A 426 61.15 -11.92 33.45
N VAL A 427 61.08 -13.07 34.11
CA VAL A 427 61.45 -13.22 35.53
C VAL A 427 62.91 -13.65 35.73
N ALA A 428 63.58 -14.08 34.66
CA ALA A 428 64.97 -14.49 34.64
C ALA A 428 65.79 -13.52 33.77
N ALA A 429 65.60 -12.22 34.00
CA ALA A 429 66.13 -11.18 33.13
C ALA A 429 67.67 -11.17 33.08
N GLU A 430 68.33 -11.67 34.13
CA GLU A 430 69.79 -11.73 34.28
C GLU A 430 70.42 -13.00 33.65
N ASP A 431 69.63 -14.02 33.34
CA ASP A 431 70.11 -15.29 32.79
C ASP A 431 70.28 -15.24 31.26
N GLU A 432 71.16 -16.07 30.67
CA GLU A 432 71.34 -16.12 29.21
C GLU A 432 70.06 -16.51 28.45
N VAL A 433 69.19 -17.31 29.10
CA VAL A 433 67.88 -17.72 28.59
C VAL A 433 66.81 -17.20 29.54
N GLY A 434 65.90 -16.36 29.05
CA GLY A 434 64.84 -15.79 29.86
C GLY A 434 63.72 -16.80 30.15
N TYR A 435 62.94 -16.54 31.21
CA TYR A 435 61.75 -17.34 31.56
C TYR A 435 60.53 -16.42 31.59
N ILE A 436 59.49 -16.76 30.84
CA ILE A 436 58.27 -15.96 30.81
C ILE A 436 57.30 -16.46 31.86
N ALA A 437 56.99 -15.61 32.84
CA ALA A 437 56.00 -15.92 33.86
C ALA A 437 55.19 -14.69 34.26
N ILE A 438 54.11 -14.93 34.99
CA ILE A 438 53.40 -13.88 35.72
C ILE A 438 54.04 -13.80 37.11
N GLY A 439 54.51 -12.61 37.48
CA GLY A 439 55.12 -12.36 38.78
C GLY A 439 54.71 -11.01 39.38
N SER A 440 55.01 -10.84 40.67
CA SER A 440 54.92 -9.56 41.39
C SER A 440 56.32 -9.02 41.63
N GLY A 441 56.61 -7.78 41.22
CA GLY A 441 57.91 -7.14 41.46
C GLY A 441 58.86 -7.16 40.27
N ASN A 442 60.04 -7.80 40.43
CA ASN A 442 61.18 -7.82 39.49
C ASN A 442 60.91 -8.60 38.18
N VAL A 443 59.90 -8.17 37.42
CA VAL A 443 59.55 -8.73 36.11
C VAL A 443 59.95 -7.72 35.05
N ALA A 444 60.95 -8.06 34.23
CA ALA A 444 61.42 -7.22 33.14
C ALA A 444 60.48 -7.29 31.92
N ASP A 445 60.56 -6.28 31.06
CA ASP A 445 59.79 -6.26 29.82
C ASP A 445 60.32 -7.29 28.82
N LEU A 446 59.42 -7.89 28.04
CA LEU A 446 59.80 -8.84 26.98
C LEU A 446 60.60 -8.15 25.86
N GLN A 447 61.71 -8.78 25.49
CA GLN A 447 62.62 -8.33 24.44
C GLN A 447 62.42 -9.14 23.16
N THR A 448 62.28 -8.43 22.03
CA THR A 448 62.22 -9.05 20.70
C THR A 448 63.58 -9.64 20.32
N GLY A 449 63.62 -10.93 20.01
CA GLY A 449 64.83 -11.66 19.59
C GLY A 449 65.58 -12.39 20.71
N ARG A 450 65.12 -12.32 21.96
CA ARG A 450 65.66 -13.10 23.09
C ARG A 450 65.06 -14.51 23.11
N LEU A 451 65.86 -15.52 23.44
CA LEU A 451 65.40 -16.89 23.66
C LEU A 451 64.73 -17.01 25.03
N TYR A 452 63.50 -17.51 25.04
CA TYR A 452 62.74 -17.83 26.24
C TYR A 452 62.46 -19.33 26.29
N ARG A 453 62.71 -19.99 27.43
CA ARG A 453 62.54 -21.46 27.55
C ARG A 453 61.86 -21.87 28.84
#